data_AF-A0A0C2U6S3-F1
#
_entry.id   AF-A0A0C2U6S3-F1
#
_cell.length_a   1.000
_cell.length_b   1.000
_cell.length_c   1.000
_cell.angle_alpha   90.00
_cell.angle_beta   90.00
_cell.angle_gamma   90.00
#
_symmetry.space_group_name_H-M   'P 1'
#
loop_
_entity.id
_entity.type
_entity.pdbx_description
1 polymer ?
#
loop_
_entity_poly.entity_id
_entity_poly.type
_entity_poly.pdbx_seq_one_letter_code
_entity_poly.pdbx_strand_id
1 'polypeptide(L)'
;MKPSTLAAPFLKRVTLLPEKVEAGRFPFGHLPFLKGDDFVLDFGSAITILVGENGSGKSTLIEGIASCAGFPMLGGSRDHRPAEDAGSGALGSALRLSWLPKVSNGFFFRAESFFGLAGYLDEVGSLDRQGGRALHRQSHGEAFMALFKNRLDSGQRAIYLLDEPEVALSPRRSQSRLMCLIHCIVVIARFLSMRFLVKIAGAAWKTQ
;
A
#
# COMPACT_ATOMS: atom_id res chain seq x y z
N MET A 1 2.31 20.17 20.33
CA MET A 1 2.58 20.30 18.87
C MET A 1 1.32 20.83 18.21
N LYS A 2 1.35 21.95 17.48
CA LYS A 2 0.19 22.38 16.68
C LYS A 2 -0.09 21.31 15.61
N PRO A 3 -1.34 20.80 15.49
CA PRO A 3 -1.66 19.87 14.42
C PRO A 3 -1.43 20.59 13.09
N SER A 4 -0.63 19.97 12.23
CA SER A 4 -0.31 20.58 10.96
C SER A 4 -1.55 20.67 10.08
N THR A 5 -1.79 21.81 9.45
CA THR A 5 -2.98 22.08 8.61
C THR A 5 -2.90 21.51 7.19
N LEU A 6 -1.78 20.89 6.81
CA LEU A 6 -1.62 20.28 5.50
C LEU A 6 -2.44 18.99 5.41
N ALA A 7 -3.54 19.05 4.67
CA ALA A 7 -4.35 17.91 4.31
C ALA A 7 -3.64 17.03 3.27
N ALA A 8 -3.93 15.72 3.30
CA ALA A 8 -3.53 14.80 2.25
C ALA A 8 -4.08 15.27 0.88
N PRO A 9 -3.43 14.93 -0.25
CA PRO A 9 -2.34 13.97 -0.41
C PRO A 9 -0.94 14.54 -0.15
N PHE A 10 -0.09 13.77 0.55
CA PHE A 10 1.32 14.13 0.75
C PHE A 10 2.24 13.63 -0.36
N LEU A 11 2.03 12.40 -0.85
CA LEU A 11 2.63 11.95 -2.10
C LEU A 11 1.89 12.64 -3.24
N LYS A 12 2.58 13.50 -3.99
CA LYS A 12 2.02 14.32 -5.07
C LYS A 12 2.19 13.70 -6.43
N ARG A 13 3.33 13.05 -6.67
CA ARG A 13 3.67 12.49 -7.98
C ARG A 13 4.59 11.28 -7.88
N VAL A 14 4.39 10.31 -8.76
CA VAL A 14 5.33 9.23 -9.09
C VAL A 14 5.76 9.45 -10.54
N THR A 15 7.06 9.41 -10.80
CA THR A 15 7.62 9.58 -12.15
C THR A 15 8.65 8.49 -12.40
N LEU A 16 8.64 7.95 -13.62
CA LEU A 16 9.71 7.08 -14.10
C LEU A 16 10.94 7.92 -14.45
N LEU A 17 12.12 7.41 -14.10
CA LEU A 17 13.42 8.01 -14.43
C LEU A 17 13.99 7.31 -15.65
N PRO A 18 13.95 7.91 -16.86
CA PRO A 18 14.43 7.27 -18.09
C PRO A 18 15.86 6.74 -17.97
N GLU A 19 16.73 7.47 -17.26
CA GLU A 19 18.12 7.10 -17.05
C GLU A 19 18.33 5.86 -16.17
N LYS A 20 17.27 5.37 -15.51
CA LYS A 20 17.26 4.16 -14.68
C LYS A 20 16.50 3.01 -15.32
N VAL A 21 15.94 3.21 -16.51
CA VAL A 21 15.18 2.17 -17.22
C VAL A 21 16.15 1.18 -17.88
N GLU A 22 16.02 -0.09 -17.49
CA GLU A 22 16.75 -1.20 -18.12
C GLU A 22 15.88 -1.81 -19.23
N ALA A 23 16.11 -1.39 -20.48
CA ALA A 23 15.34 -1.87 -21.62
C ALA A 23 15.36 -3.41 -21.74
N GLY A 24 14.19 -4.01 -21.96
CA GLY A 24 14.04 -5.47 -22.09
C GLY A 24 14.06 -6.25 -20.78
N ARG A 25 14.29 -5.59 -19.63
CA ARG A 25 14.15 -6.18 -18.31
C ARG A 25 12.75 -5.92 -17.76
N PHE A 26 12.07 -6.96 -17.28
CA PHE A 26 10.82 -6.78 -16.54
C PHE A 26 11.03 -5.84 -15.33
N PRO A 27 10.18 -4.82 -15.13
CA PRO A 27 8.89 -4.59 -15.80
C PRO A 27 8.87 -3.63 -17.00
N PHE A 28 10.02 -3.09 -17.40
CA PHE A 28 10.13 -2.06 -18.45
C PHE A 28 9.80 -2.64 -19.83
N GLY A 29 8.92 -1.97 -20.59
CA GLY A 29 8.45 -2.43 -21.90
C GLY A 29 7.42 -3.57 -21.87
N HIS A 30 7.30 -4.30 -20.75
CA HIS A 30 6.34 -5.40 -20.58
C HIS A 30 4.99 -4.92 -20.04
N LEU A 31 5.00 -3.96 -19.11
CA LEU A 31 3.77 -3.43 -18.55
C LEU A 31 3.18 -2.34 -19.47
N PRO A 32 1.85 -2.32 -19.70
CA PRO A 32 1.22 -1.36 -20.61
C PRO A 32 1.57 0.10 -20.31
N PHE A 33 1.69 0.45 -19.02
CA PHE A 33 2.00 1.80 -18.55
C PHE A 33 3.51 2.11 -18.50
N LEU A 34 4.38 1.15 -18.82
CA LEU A 34 5.85 1.32 -18.89
C LEU A 34 6.41 1.00 -20.29
N LYS A 35 5.58 1.10 -21.33
CA LYS A 35 6.04 0.96 -22.71
C LYS A 35 6.87 2.15 -23.19
N GLY A 36 6.57 3.34 -22.68
CA GLY A 36 7.37 4.55 -22.86
C GLY A 36 8.24 4.86 -21.65
N ASP A 37 9.01 5.94 -21.74
CA ASP A 37 9.86 6.50 -20.70
C ASP A 37 9.22 7.71 -19.97
N ASP A 38 8.00 8.07 -20.34
CA ASP A 38 7.27 9.27 -19.91
C ASP A 38 6.25 9.02 -18.78
N PHE A 39 6.32 7.85 -18.13
CA PHE A 39 5.34 7.49 -17.10
C PHE A 39 5.31 8.48 -15.93
N VAL A 40 4.14 9.10 -15.74
CA VAL A 40 3.85 10.01 -14.64
C VAL A 40 2.48 9.67 -14.05
N LEU A 41 2.41 9.59 -12.72
CA LEU A 41 1.18 9.43 -11.97
C LEU A 41 1.07 10.55 -10.93
N ASP A 42 0.13 11.46 -11.17
CA ASP A 42 -0.22 12.55 -10.26
C ASP A 42 -1.31 12.13 -9.26
N PHE A 43 -1.25 12.71 -8.06
CA PHE A 43 -2.17 12.42 -6.98
C PHE A 43 -2.90 13.68 -6.51
N GLY A 44 -4.16 13.81 -6.95
CA GLY A 44 -5.05 14.90 -6.55
C GLY A 44 -5.90 14.62 -5.30
N SER A 45 -5.98 13.35 -4.86
CA SER A 45 -6.87 12.90 -3.79
C SER A 45 -6.12 12.18 -2.67
N ALA A 46 -6.66 12.19 -1.46
CA ALA A 46 -6.11 11.43 -0.33
C ALA A 46 -6.11 9.91 -0.59
N ILE A 47 -7.12 9.41 -1.32
CA ILE A 47 -7.24 8.00 -1.71
C ILE A 47 -7.10 7.88 -3.22
N THR A 48 -6.26 6.96 -3.67
CA THR A 48 -6.14 6.57 -5.07
C THR A 48 -6.41 5.07 -5.19
N ILE A 49 -7.35 4.70 -6.05
CA ILE A 49 -7.68 3.29 -6.32
C ILE A 49 -7.12 2.93 -7.69
N LEU A 50 -6.26 1.91 -7.75
CA LEU A 50 -5.74 1.37 -9.01
C LEU A 50 -6.65 0.24 -9.49
N VAL A 51 -7.20 0.40 -10.69
CA VAL A 51 -8.09 -0.56 -11.34
C VAL A 51 -7.50 -0.97 -12.70
N GLY A 52 -7.66 -2.24 -13.06
CA GLY A 52 -7.17 -2.79 -14.32
C GLY A 52 -7.21 -4.31 -14.33
N GLU A 53 -6.98 -4.92 -15.48
CA GLU A 53 -7.01 -6.38 -15.67
C GLU A 53 -5.96 -7.10 -14.81
N ASN A 54 -6.17 -8.39 -14.53
CA ASN A 54 -5.14 -9.20 -13.89
C ASN A 54 -3.90 -9.26 -14.79
N GLY A 55 -2.71 -9.12 -14.20
CA GLY A 55 -1.46 -9.04 -14.97
C GLY A 55 -1.12 -7.65 -15.54
N SER A 56 -2.00 -6.64 -15.41
CA SER A 56 -1.70 -5.26 -15.88
C SER A 56 -0.55 -4.55 -15.16
N GLY A 57 0.00 -5.13 -14.08
CA GLY A 57 1.15 -4.57 -13.36
C GLY A 57 0.82 -3.67 -12.16
N LYS A 58 -0.43 -3.67 -11.69
CA LYS A 58 -0.86 -2.86 -10.52
C LYS A 58 -0.05 -3.18 -9.27
N SER A 59 0.17 -4.46 -8.97
CA SER A 59 1.04 -4.90 -7.85
C SER A 59 2.43 -4.35 -8.02
N THR A 60 3.01 -4.54 -9.21
CA THR A 60 4.37 -4.07 -9.51
C THR A 60 4.51 -2.57 -9.30
N LEU A 61 3.51 -1.77 -9.68
CA LEU A 61 3.49 -0.33 -9.41
C LEU A 61 3.44 -0.03 -7.90
N ILE A 62 2.55 -0.69 -7.15
CA ILE A 62 2.46 -0.51 -5.69
C ILE A 62 3.78 -0.91 -5.01
N GLU A 63 4.37 -2.04 -5.41
CA GLU A 63 5.65 -2.53 -4.93
C GLU A 63 6.78 -1.54 -5.22
N GLY A 64 6.83 -0.98 -6.44
CA GLY A 64 7.78 0.07 -6.81
C GLY A 64 7.65 1.29 -5.91
N ILE A 65 6.42 1.76 -5.68
CA ILE A 65 6.13 2.87 -4.78
C ILE A 65 6.51 2.51 -3.33
N ALA A 66 6.23 1.29 -2.88
CA ALA A 66 6.55 0.82 -1.54
C ALA A 66 8.05 0.80 -1.29
N SER A 67 8.80 0.28 -2.24
CA SER A 67 10.25 0.25 -2.26
C SER A 67 10.85 1.67 -2.20
N CYS A 68 10.42 2.60 -3.05
CA CYS A 68 10.87 4.00 -2.97
C CYS A 68 10.46 4.68 -1.66
N ALA A 69 9.30 4.30 -1.12
CA ALA A 69 8.81 4.73 0.17
C ALA A 69 9.45 3.95 1.32
N GLY A 70 10.48 3.14 1.10
CA GLY A 70 11.29 2.46 2.11
C GLY A 70 10.59 1.35 2.89
N PHE A 71 9.47 0.84 2.40
CA PHE A 71 8.80 -0.31 3.02
C PHE A 71 9.44 -1.63 2.57
N PRO A 72 9.44 -2.68 3.42
CA PRO A 72 9.88 -4.01 3.03
C PRO A 72 8.99 -4.59 1.92
N MET A 73 9.55 -5.37 1.00
CA MET A 73 8.78 -5.97 -0.10
C MET A 73 7.81 -7.05 0.38
N LEU A 74 8.10 -7.66 1.53
CA LEU A 74 7.22 -8.58 2.25
C LEU A 74 6.06 -7.87 2.98
N GLY A 75 5.98 -6.53 2.90
CA GLY A 75 5.01 -5.73 3.62
C GLY A 75 5.45 -5.39 5.05
N GLY A 76 4.72 -4.49 5.69
CA GLY A 76 5.03 -3.94 7.01
C GLY A 76 5.24 -2.43 6.99
N SER A 77 5.67 -1.90 8.13
CA SER A 77 6.16 -0.52 8.23
C SER A 77 7.69 -0.50 8.09
N ARG A 78 8.26 0.70 7.89
CA ARG A 78 9.72 0.90 7.84
C ARG A 78 10.49 0.25 8.99
N ASP A 79 9.94 0.32 10.20
CA ASP A 79 10.58 -0.22 11.42
C ASP A 79 10.67 -1.76 11.45
N HIS A 80 9.94 -2.45 10.58
CA HIS A 80 9.73 -3.89 10.63
C HIS A 80 10.29 -4.49 9.34
N ARG A 81 11.61 -4.68 9.27
CA ARG A 81 12.27 -5.25 8.09
C ARG A 81 12.74 -6.67 8.40
N PRO A 82 12.05 -7.71 7.89
CA PRO A 82 12.53 -9.08 7.99
C PRO A 82 13.89 -9.23 7.33
N ALA A 83 14.75 -10.10 7.86
CA ALA A 83 16.08 -10.36 7.30
C ALA A 83 16.03 -10.94 5.87
N GLU A 84 14.92 -11.59 5.53
CA GLU A 84 14.65 -12.24 4.24
C GLU A 84 14.14 -11.28 3.15
N ASP A 85 14.02 -9.98 3.45
CA ASP A 85 13.55 -8.99 2.49
C ASP A 85 14.58 -8.78 1.36
N ALA A 86 14.27 -9.30 0.17
CA ALA A 86 15.13 -9.32 -1.01
C ALA A 86 15.55 -7.94 -1.58
N GLY A 87 15.16 -6.83 -0.94
CA GLY A 87 15.54 -5.47 -1.32
C GLY A 87 14.61 -4.82 -2.34
N SER A 88 15.06 -3.75 -3.00
CA SER A 88 14.23 -2.97 -3.93
C SER A 88 13.96 -3.72 -5.23
N GLY A 89 12.69 -3.95 -5.60
CA GLY A 89 12.33 -4.43 -6.93
C GLY A 89 12.81 -3.48 -8.04
N ALA A 90 13.02 -4.01 -9.26
CA ALA A 90 13.59 -3.26 -10.40
C ALA A 90 12.84 -1.96 -10.73
N LEU A 91 11.52 -1.90 -10.52
CA LEU A 91 10.77 -0.66 -10.72
C LEU A 91 11.09 0.40 -9.64
N GLY A 92 11.33 -0.02 -8.40
CA GLY A 92 11.61 0.90 -7.29
C GLY A 92 12.93 1.68 -7.46
N SER A 93 13.92 1.13 -8.16
CA SER A 93 15.16 1.86 -8.48
C SER A 93 14.99 2.87 -9.62
N ALA A 94 13.94 2.74 -10.42
CA ALA A 94 13.64 3.60 -11.56
C ALA A 94 12.50 4.59 -11.30
N LEU A 95 11.87 4.57 -10.12
CA LEU A 95 10.81 5.52 -9.77
C LEU A 95 11.35 6.66 -8.89
N ARG A 96 10.77 7.85 -9.07
CA ARG A 96 10.94 9.01 -8.20
C ARG A 96 9.61 9.42 -7.59
N LEU A 97 9.60 9.56 -6.27
CA LEU A 97 8.44 10.02 -5.51
C LEU A 97 8.60 11.51 -5.13
N SER A 98 7.62 12.33 -5.51
CA SER A 98 7.56 13.75 -5.13
C SER A 98 6.54 13.95 -4.03
N TRP A 99 6.93 14.63 -2.95
CA TRP A 99 6.14 14.76 -1.73
C TRP A 99 5.96 16.23 -1.31
N LEU A 100 4.87 16.51 -0.60
CA LEU A 100 4.66 17.79 0.07
C LEU A 100 3.74 17.62 1.30
N PRO A 101 4.28 17.59 2.54
CA PRO A 101 5.69 17.37 2.88
C PRO A 101 6.05 15.88 2.73
N LYS A 102 7.35 15.56 2.82
CA LYS A 102 7.80 14.15 2.82
C LYS A 102 7.21 13.41 4.02
N VAL A 103 6.59 12.27 3.76
CA VAL A 103 6.02 11.39 4.78
C VAL A 103 6.76 10.07 4.75
N SER A 104 7.31 9.68 5.90
CA SER A 104 8.03 8.42 6.06
C SER A 104 7.25 7.35 6.84
N ASN A 105 6.22 7.75 7.57
CA ASN A 105 5.41 6.82 8.34
C ASN A 105 4.36 6.18 7.44
N GLY A 106 3.99 4.94 7.74
CA GLY A 106 3.07 4.21 6.87
C GLY A 106 3.18 2.70 7.01
N PHE A 107 2.44 2.03 6.14
CA PHE A 107 2.36 0.58 6.10
C PHE A 107 2.12 0.11 4.67
N PHE A 108 2.87 -0.91 4.26
CA PHE A 108 2.61 -1.64 3.03
C PHE A 108 1.98 -2.99 3.38
N PHE A 109 0.75 -3.20 2.91
CA PHE A 109 0.03 -4.45 3.07
C PHE A 109 0.08 -5.25 1.77
N ARG A 110 0.39 -6.54 1.89
CA ARG A 110 0.26 -7.54 0.83
C ARG A 110 -0.49 -8.73 1.39
N ALA A 111 -1.50 -9.21 0.68
CA ALA A 111 -2.21 -10.41 1.11
C ALA A 111 -1.33 -11.67 1.09
N GLU A 112 -0.46 -11.80 0.09
CA GLU A 112 0.39 -12.99 -0.13
C GLU A 112 1.37 -13.25 1.02
N SER A 113 2.08 -12.22 1.49
CA SER A 113 3.09 -12.33 2.55
C SER A 113 2.55 -12.01 3.95
N PHE A 114 1.25 -11.75 4.08
CA PHE A 114 0.64 -11.28 5.32
C PHE A 114 0.88 -12.20 6.51
N PHE A 115 0.80 -13.52 6.31
CA PHE A 115 0.93 -14.47 7.42
C PHE A 115 2.36 -14.54 7.97
N GLY A 116 3.37 -14.50 7.09
CA GLY A 116 4.77 -14.40 7.51
C GLY A 116 5.03 -13.09 8.27
N LEU A 117 4.46 -11.98 7.79
CA LEU A 117 4.53 -10.70 8.48
C LEU A 117 3.82 -10.73 9.84
N ALA A 118 2.66 -11.36 9.95
CA ALA A 118 1.91 -11.48 11.20
C ALA A 118 2.71 -12.24 12.26
N GLY A 119 3.29 -13.39 11.88
CA GLY A 119 4.18 -14.16 12.76
C GLY A 119 5.40 -13.34 13.21
N TYR A 120 6.08 -12.68 12.27
CA TYR A 120 7.21 -11.80 12.58
C TYR A 120 6.82 -10.69 13.56
N LEU A 121 5.70 -9.99 13.31
CA LEU A 121 5.29 -8.88 14.17
C LEU A 121 4.87 -9.34 15.58
N ASP A 122 4.36 -10.57 15.71
CA ASP A 122 4.09 -11.20 17.01
C ASP A 122 5.40 -11.52 17.74
N GLU A 123 6.43 -12.00 17.02
CA GLU A 123 7.77 -12.29 17.56
C GLU A 123 8.51 -11.02 18.05
N VAL A 124 8.50 -9.94 17.26
CA VAL A 124 9.13 -8.66 17.67
C VAL A 124 8.31 -7.89 18.71
N GLY A 125 7.23 -8.46 19.24
CA GLY A 125 6.51 -7.91 20.38
C GLY A 125 5.76 -6.60 20.08
N SER A 126 5.39 -6.37 18.82
CA SER A 126 4.67 -5.15 18.41
C SER A 126 3.17 -5.17 18.77
N LEU A 127 2.78 -5.93 19.81
CA LEU A 127 1.42 -6.24 20.23
C LEU A 127 0.59 -4.97 20.53
N ASP A 128 1.21 -3.92 21.09
CA ASP A 128 0.53 -2.65 21.39
C ASP A 128 0.02 -1.96 20.11
N ARG A 129 0.78 -2.05 19.02
CA ARG A 129 0.38 -1.53 17.70
C ARG A 129 -0.58 -2.45 16.95
N GLN A 130 -0.93 -3.60 17.53
CA GLN A 130 -1.83 -4.62 16.98
C GLN A 130 -3.09 -4.83 17.82
N GLY A 131 -3.26 -4.08 18.93
CA GLY A 131 -4.44 -4.16 19.78
C GLY A 131 -4.34 -5.22 20.87
N GLY A 132 -3.12 -5.59 21.28
CA GLY A 132 -2.85 -6.43 22.44
C GLY A 132 -3.10 -7.93 22.25
N ARG A 133 -3.35 -8.40 21.02
CA ARG A 133 -3.55 -9.82 20.69
C ARG A 133 -2.68 -10.23 19.52
N ALA A 134 -2.09 -11.42 19.62
CA ALA A 134 -1.28 -11.99 18.56
C ALA A 134 -2.08 -12.14 17.25
N LEU A 135 -1.54 -11.61 16.15
CA LEU A 135 -2.22 -11.61 14.85
C LEU A 135 -2.32 -13.00 14.24
N HIS A 136 -1.34 -13.89 14.49
CA HIS A 136 -1.36 -15.26 13.96
C HIS A 136 -2.54 -16.10 14.49
N ARG A 137 -3.20 -15.66 15.57
CA ARG A 137 -4.34 -16.36 16.19
C ARG A 137 -5.70 -15.81 15.75
N GLN A 138 -5.73 -14.81 14.88
CA GLN A 138 -6.95 -14.19 14.38
C GLN A 138 -7.28 -14.68 12.97
N SER A 139 -8.54 -14.54 12.52
CA SER A 139 -8.86 -14.78 11.12
C SER A 139 -8.20 -13.72 10.22
N HIS A 140 -7.99 -14.03 8.93
CA HIS A 140 -7.27 -13.15 7.99
C HIS A 140 -7.84 -11.72 7.97
N GLY A 141 -9.17 -11.59 8.01
CA GLY A 141 -9.84 -10.30 8.00
C GLY A 141 -9.77 -9.57 9.34
N GLU A 142 -9.78 -10.30 10.46
CA GLU A 142 -9.67 -9.71 11.80
C GLU A 142 -8.27 -9.18 12.06
N ALA A 143 -7.24 -9.95 11.72
CA ALA A 143 -5.84 -9.53 11.86
C ALA A 143 -5.55 -8.27 11.03
N PHE A 144 -6.03 -8.24 9.78
CA PHE A 144 -5.94 -7.06 8.93
C PHE A 144 -6.64 -5.86 9.56
N MET A 145 -7.86 -6.05 10.08
CA MET A 145 -8.63 -4.94 10.66
C MET A 145 -8.08 -4.44 11.99
N ALA A 146 -7.53 -5.33 12.81
CA ALA A 146 -6.83 -4.96 14.03
C ALA A 146 -5.58 -4.13 13.70
N LEU A 147 -4.74 -4.57 12.76
CA LEU A 147 -3.60 -3.77 12.30
C LEU A 147 -4.01 -2.41 11.77
N PHE A 148 -5.05 -2.38 10.93
CA PHE A 148 -5.51 -1.14 10.32
C PHE A 148 -6.01 -0.18 11.40
N LYS A 149 -6.95 -0.59 12.25
CA LYS A 149 -7.51 0.27 13.30
C LYS A 149 -6.45 0.86 14.23
N ASN A 150 -5.54 0.02 14.74
CA ASN A 150 -4.53 0.47 15.70
C ASN A 150 -3.47 1.40 15.08
N ARG A 151 -3.18 1.24 13.78
CA ARG A 151 -2.22 2.10 13.08
C ARG A 151 -2.83 3.42 12.65
N LEU A 152 -4.13 3.43 12.33
CA LEU A 152 -4.86 4.63 11.94
C LEU A 152 -5.09 5.60 13.09
N ASP A 153 -5.15 5.13 14.33
CA ASP A 153 -5.42 6.01 15.48
C ASP A 153 -4.18 6.82 15.95
N SER A 154 -3.05 6.68 15.25
CA SER A 154 -1.79 7.33 15.63
C SER A 154 -1.78 8.85 15.42
N GLY A 155 -2.75 9.42 14.70
CA GLY A 155 -2.83 10.87 14.41
C GLY A 155 -1.65 11.42 13.59
N GLN A 156 -0.76 10.55 13.12
CA GLN A 156 0.42 10.92 12.35
C GLN A 156 0.12 10.91 10.85
N ARG A 157 0.86 11.76 10.11
CA ARG A 157 0.84 11.71 8.64
C ARG A 157 1.43 10.38 8.19
N ALA A 158 0.66 9.61 7.44
CA ALA A 158 1.07 8.29 6.98
C ALA A 158 0.65 8.03 5.53
N ILE A 159 1.41 7.16 4.85
CA ILE A 159 1.04 6.56 3.57
C ILE A 159 0.74 5.07 3.78
N TYR A 160 -0.41 4.63 3.29
CA TYR A 160 -0.82 3.23 3.32
C TYR A 160 -0.88 2.72 1.89
N LEU A 161 -0.18 1.63 1.63
CA LEU A 161 -0.15 0.94 0.34
C LEU A 161 -0.81 -0.42 0.55
N LEU A 162 -1.88 -0.71 -0.17
CA LEU A 162 -2.63 -1.97 -0.02
C LEU A 162 -2.64 -2.71 -1.35
N ASP A 163 -1.94 -3.84 -1.41
CA ASP A 163 -1.99 -4.78 -2.52
C ASP A 163 -2.89 -5.97 -2.17
N GLU A 164 -3.99 -6.09 -2.92
CA GLU A 164 -5.02 -7.13 -2.77
C GLU A 164 -5.65 -7.25 -1.36
N PRO A 165 -6.05 -6.15 -0.70
CA PRO A 165 -6.70 -6.22 0.61
C PRO A 165 -8.00 -7.04 0.61
N GLU A 166 -8.64 -7.24 -0.55
CA GLU A 166 -9.80 -8.10 -0.72
C GLU A 166 -9.53 -9.57 -0.40
N VAL A 167 -8.33 -10.07 -0.70
CA VAL A 167 -7.97 -11.49 -0.51
C VAL A 167 -7.91 -11.82 0.98
N ALA A 168 -7.44 -10.88 1.81
CA ALA A 168 -7.41 -11.04 3.26
C ALA A 168 -8.79 -10.97 3.91
N LEU A 169 -9.80 -10.41 3.24
CA LEU A 169 -11.14 -10.20 3.82
C LEU A 169 -12.15 -11.33 3.55
N SER A 170 -11.80 -12.40 2.82
CA SER A 170 -12.36 -13.79 2.92
C SER A 170 -12.14 -14.61 1.62
N PRO A 171 -11.87 -15.93 1.70
CA PRO A 171 -11.89 -16.84 0.55
C PRO A 171 -13.29 -17.19 0.00
N ARG A 172 -14.41 -16.81 0.65
CA ARG A 172 -15.75 -17.35 0.28
C ARG A 172 -16.96 -16.42 0.20
N ARG A 173 -16.95 -15.14 0.62
CA ARG A 173 -18.20 -14.32 0.57
C ARG A 173 -17.98 -12.80 0.34
N SER A 174 -18.35 -12.42 -0.89
CA SER A 174 -19.06 -11.22 -1.39
C SER A 174 -18.48 -9.80 -1.24
N GLN A 175 -18.60 -9.06 -2.37
CA GLN A 175 -18.32 -7.64 -2.65
C GLN A 175 -18.69 -6.63 -1.55
N SER A 176 -19.61 -6.99 -0.65
CA SER A 176 -20.09 -6.18 0.47
C SER A 176 -18.99 -5.81 1.47
N ARG A 177 -18.02 -6.69 1.75
CA ARG A 177 -16.90 -6.37 2.66
C ARG A 177 -15.85 -5.47 2.02
N LEU A 178 -15.60 -5.62 0.72
CA LEU A 178 -14.75 -4.69 -0.03
C LEU A 178 -15.37 -3.29 -0.01
N MET A 179 -16.68 -3.20 -0.23
CA MET A 179 -17.38 -1.93 -0.12
C MET A 179 -17.30 -1.34 1.28
N CYS A 180 -17.43 -2.17 2.33
CA CYS A 180 -17.22 -1.75 3.72
C CYS A 180 -15.78 -1.29 3.99
N LEU A 181 -14.77 -1.96 3.42
CA LEU A 181 -13.37 -1.56 3.54
C LEU A 181 -13.12 -0.24 2.83
N ILE A 182 -13.54 -0.10 1.57
CA ILE A 182 -13.41 1.15 0.81
C ILE A 182 -14.16 2.26 1.54
N HIS A 183 -15.38 1.99 2.01
CA HIS A 183 -16.16 2.94 2.80
C HIS A 183 -15.42 3.35 4.09
N CYS A 184 -14.88 2.38 4.84
CA CYS A 184 -14.05 2.65 6.01
C CYS A 184 -12.83 3.51 5.62
N ILE A 185 -12.07 3.14 4.59
CA ILE A 185 -10.89 3.88 4.11
C ILE A 185 -11.30 5.31 3.71
N VAL A 186 -12.40 5.48 2.98
CA VAL A 186 -12.95 6.77 2.55
C VAL A 186 -13.38 7.63 3.72
N VAL A 187 -14.10 7.07 4.67
CA VAL A 187 -14.50 7.76 5.90
C VAL A 187 -13.25 8.17 6.69
N ILE A 188 -12.33 7.23 6.92
CA ILE A 188 -11.11 7.44 7.70
C ILE A 188 -10.21 8.49 7.04
N ALA A 189 -9.98 8.43 5.73
CA ALA A 189 -9.16 9.42 5.02
C ALA A 189 -9.79 10.82 4.99
N ARG A 190 -11.12 10.93 5.15
CA ARG A 190 -11.81 12.22 5.24
C ARG A 190 -11.62 12.90 6.59
N PHE A 191 -11.37 12.12 7.64
CA PHE A 191 -11.19 12.61 9.01
C PHE A 191 -9.72 12.63 9.48
N LEU A 192 -8.88 11.80 8.89
CA LEU A 192 -7.47 11.65 9.24
C LEU A 192 -6.61 12.14 8.08
N SER A 193 -5.56 12.90 8.40
CA SER A 193 -4.57 13.38 7.43
C SER A 193 -3.72 12.22 6.92
N MET A 194 -4.31 11.31 6.14
CA MET A 194 -3.74 10.03 5.72
C MET A 194 -3.94 9.81 4.24
N ARG A 195 -2.97 9.12 3.62
CA ARG A 195 -3.00 8.78 2.19
C ARG A 195 -3.15 7.28 2.03
N PHE A 196 -4.05 6.84 1.16
CA PHE A 196 -4.20 5.42 0.78
C PHE A 196 -3.98 5.25 -0.72
N LEU A 197 -3.10 4.33 -1.09
CA LEU A 197 -3.03 3.76 -2.43
C LEU A 197 -3.53 2.32 -2.32
N VAL A 198 -4.68 2.06 -2.96
CA VAL A 198 -5.36 0.77 -2.86
C VAL A 198 -5.45 0.18 -4.25
N LYS A 199 -4.95 -1.02 -4.45
CA LYS A 199 -5.31 -1.80 -5.63
C LYS A 199 -6.53 -2.65 -5.31
N ILE A 200 -7.42 -2.78 -6.29
CA ILE A 200 -8.52 -3.74 -6.27
C ILE A 200 -8.42 -4.56 -7.56
N ALA A 201 -8.46 -5.89 -7.48
CA ALA A 201 -8.58 -6.77 -8.64
C ALA A 201 -9.95 -6.55 -9.33
N GLY A 202 -9.96 -6.50 -10.66
CA GLY A 202 -11.09 -6.05 -11.47
C GLY A 202 -12.44 -6.65 -11.09
N ALA A 203 -13.33 -5.79 -10.57
CA ALA A 203 -14.76 -5.93 -10.81
C ALA A 203 -15.13 -4.81 -11.79
N ALA A 204 -15.70 -5.18 -12.93
CA ALA A 204 -16.29 -4.24 -13.86
C ALA A 204 -17.25 -3.32 -13.11
N TRP A 205 -16.91 -2.03 -13.01
CA TRP A 205 -17.85 -1.02 -12.56
C TRP A 205 -18.83 -0.78 -13.71
N LYS A 206 -19.94 -1.52 -13.73
CA LYS A 206 -21.14 -1.03 -14.42
C LYS A 206 -21.68 0.12 -13.58
N THR A 207 -21.37 1.34 -14.00
CA THR A 207 -22.13 2.53 -13.63
C THR A 207 -23.59 2.31 -14.01
N GLN A 208 -24.46 2.30 -13.01
CA GLN A 208 -25.83 2.81 -13.12
C GLN A 208 -25.90 4.10 -12.31
#